data_AF-A0A0U5GTZ6-F1
#
_entry.id   AF-A0A0U5GTZ6-F1
#
_cell.length_a   1.000
_cell.length_b   1.000
_cell.length_c   1.000
_cell.angle_alpha   90.00
_cell.angle_beta   90.00
_cell.angle_gamma   90.00
#
_symmetry.space_group_name_H-M   'P 1'
#
loop_
_entity.id
_entity.type
_entity.pdbx_description
1 polymer ?
#
loop_
_entity_poly.entity_id
_entity_poly.type
_entity_poly.pdbx_seq_one_letter_code
_entity_poly.pdbx_strand_id
1 'polypeptide(L)'
;MASFLENAYSLVHMDNAADQPSLQELKLQLEKGNDETKLETMRRIITIMLNGDPMPQLLMHIIRFVMPSKSKPLKKLLYFYYEICPKHDSNGKLKQEMILVCNGIRNDLQHANEYVRGNTLRFLCKLREPELIEPLLSSARSCLDHRHAYVRKSAVWAISSIFQHSESLIPDAPELIQAFLESESDGTCKRNAFAALMSISHQKALEYLASTFDSIPNTDELLQLAELEFIRKDAVQNSQNKARYLRLIFDLLDASTSTVVYEAATSLTALTSNPVAVKAAAGKLIELSIKEADNNVKLIVLDRVDQLRIRNEGVLDDLTMEILRVLSSPDIDVRRKALGIALEMVSSKNVEEIVMLLKKELAKTVDEQYEKVG
;
A
#
# COMPACT_ATOMS: atom_id res chain seq x y z
N MET A 1 15.66 15.63 6.81
CA MET A 1 15.85 14.27 7.39
C MET A 1 15.95 13.24 6.27
N ALA A 2 17.08 13.16 5.55
CA ALA A 2 17.20 12.21 4.43
C ALA A 2 18.63 11.66 4.19
N SER A 3 19.59 11.85 5.10
CA SER A 3 20.94 11.28 4.92
C SER A 3 21.15 9.91 5.58
N PHE A 4 20.17 9.41 6.35
CA PHE A 4 20.34 8.14 7.09
C PHE A 4 20.00 6.90 6.25
N LEU A 5 19.24 7.05 5.17
CA LEU A 5 18.86 5.93 4.29
C LEU A 5 19.88 5.66 3.17
N GLU A 6 20.80 6.57 2.88
CA GLU A 6 21.86 6.33 1.87
C GLU A 6 22.88 5.27 2.32
N ASN A 7 22.90 4.89 3.61
CA ASN A 7 23.86 3.96 4.19
C ASN A 7 23.21 2.84 5.04
N ALA A 8 21.96 2.47 4.74
CA ALA A 8 21.30 1.36 5.42
C ALA A 8 21.57 0.04 4.66
N TYR A 9 22.58 -0.71 5.11
CA TYR A 9 22.87 -2.03 4.56
C TYR A 9 22.11 -3.10 5.33
N SER A 10 21.31 -3.90 4.63
CA SER A 10 20.79 -5.14 5.20
C SER A 10 21.88 -6.19 5.15
N LEU A 11 22.55 -6.43 6.29
CA LEU A 11 23.48 -7.56 6.42
C LEU A 11 22.66 -8.85 6.42
N VAL A 12 22.69 -9.57 5.29
CA VAL A 12 22.08 -10.89 5.21
C VAL A 12 23.03 -11.86 5.91
N HIS A 13 22.57 -12.44 7.03
CA HIS A 13 23.30 -13.44 7.79
C HIS A 13 23.85 -14.51 6.84
N MET A 14 25.17 -14.65 6.81
CA MET A 14 25.82 -15.72 6.05
C MET A 14 26.05 -16.89 7.01
N ASP A 15 25.38 -18.02 6.76
CA ASP A 15 25.48 -19.21 7.62
C ASP A 15 26.92 -19.77 7.68
N ASN A 16 27.77 -19.44 6.71
CA ASN A 16 29.21 -19.75 6.73
C ASN A 16 30.01 -18.74 5.90
N ALA A 17 30.81 -17.88 6.55
CA ALA A 17 31.70 -16.94 5.87
C ALA A 17 32.87 -17.62 5.12
N ALA A 18 33.16 -18.89 5.44
CA ALA A 18 34.24 -19.67 4.85
C ALA A 18 33.89 -20.34 3.49
N ASP A 19 32.62 -20.32 3.08
CA ASP A 19 32.12 -21.00 1.87
C ASP A 19 31.66 -20.00 0.80
N GLN A 20 32.32 -18.82 0.74
CA GLN A 20 32.09 -17.87 -0.34
C GLN A 20 32.76 -18.40 -1.62
N PRO A 21 31.99 -18.79 -2.66
CA PRO A 21 32.56 -19.28 -3.89
C PRO A 21 33.35 -18.18 -4.58
N SER A 22 34.50 -18.53 -5.15
CA SER A 22 35.31 -17.57 -5.90
C SER A 22 34.55 -17.05 -7.12
N LEU A 23 34.89 -15.84 -7.61
CA LEU A 23 34.31 -15.28 -8.82
C LEU A 23 34.42 -16.23 -10.03
N GLN A 24 35.50 -17.00 -10.10
CA GLN A 24 35.73 -17.98 -11.16
C GLN A 24 34.79 -19.19 -11.05
N GLU A 25 34.56 -19.69 -9.82
CA GLU A 25 33.59 -20.76 -9.58
C GLU A 25 32.17 -20.33 -9.95
N LEU A 26 31.77 -19.11 -9.58
CA LEU A 26 30.47 -18.56 -9.95
C LEU A 26 30.30 -18.50 -11.47
N LYS A 27 31.32 -18.03 -12.21
CA LYS A 27 31.30 -18.04 -13.68
C LYS A 27 31.14 -19.47 -14.24
N LEU A 28 31.92 -20.42 -13.72
CA LEU A 28 31.88 -21.82 -14.17
C LEU A 28 30.53 -22.48 -13.89
N GLN A 29 29.93 -22.21 -12.72
CA GLN A 29 28.61 -22.70 -12.36
C GLN A 29 27.51 -22.15 -13.28
N LEU A 30 27.59 -20.86 -13.66
CA LEU A 30 26.67 -20.29 -14.65
C LEU A 30 26.85 -20.90 -16.05
N GLU A 31 28.09 -21.20 -16.45
CA GLU A 31 28.40 -21.77 -17.77
C GLU A 31 27.94 -23.22 -17.92
N LYS A 32 28.27 -24.08 -16.94
CA LYS A 32 28.05 -25.53 -17.02
C LYS A 32 26.81 -26.02 -16.28
N GLY A 33 26.17 -25.16 -15.48
CA GLY A 33 25.03 -25.52 -14.65
C GLY A 33 23.73 -25.76 -15.43
N ASN A 34 22.90 -26.67 -14.91
CA ASN A 34 21.49 -26.77 -15.25
C ASN A 34 20.67 -25.63 -14.61
N ASP A 35 19.37 -25.54 -14.90
CA ASP A 35 18.53 -24.45 -14.37
C ASP A 35 18.45 -24.41 -12.83
N GLU A 36 18.54 -25.56 -12.16
CA GLU A 36 18.47 -25.67 -10.69
C GLU A 36 19.78 -25.19 -10.03
N THR A 37 20.93 -25.64 -10.54
CA THR A 37 22.24 -25.14 -10.08
C THR A 37 22.39 -23.65 -10.34
N LYS A 38 21.97 -23.16 -11.52
CA LYS A 38 21.94 -21.72 -11.83
C LYS A 38 21.05 -20.94 -10.87
N LEU A 39 19.94 -21.52 -10.41
CA LEU A 39 19.05 -20.89 -9.46
C LEU A 39 19.78 -20.66 -8.13
N GLU A 40 20.43 -21.69 -7.60
CA GLU A 40 21.21 -21.57 -6.36
C GLU A 40 22.43 -20.65 -6.52
N THR A 41 23.12 -20.71 -7.66
CA THR A 41 24.21 -19.77 -7.97
C THR A 41 23.70 -18.32 -8.02
N MET A 42 22.54 -18.06 -8.64
CA MET A 42 21.94 -16.72 -8.67
C MET A 42 21.53 -16.22 -7.28
N ARG A 43 21.00 -17.09 -6.40
CA ARG A 43 20.74 -16.72 -5.00
C ARG A 43 22.02 -16.29 -4.30
N ARG A 44 23.11 -17.07 -4.43
CA ARG A 44 24.42 -16.75 -3.84
C ARG A 44 24.95 -15.42 -4.35
N ILE A 45 24.88 -15.18 -5.67
CA ILE A 45 25.31 -13.91 -6.29
C ILE A 45 24.56 -12.72 -5.69
N ILE A 46 23.22 -12.81 -5.61
CA ILE A 46 22.39 -11.73 -5.06
C ILE A 46 22.73 -11.48 -3.59
N THR A 47 22.90 -12.53 -2.78
CA THR A 47 23.28 -12.38 -1.37
C THR A 47 24.64 -11.68 -1.22
N ILE A 48 25.65 -12.08 -2.01
CA ILE A 48 26.97 -11.45 -1.98
C ILE A 48 26.89 -9.97 -2.38
N MET A 49 26.10 -9.65 -3.42
CA MET A 49 25.92 -8.27 -3.87
C MET A 49 25.20 -7.39 -2.85
N LEU A 50 24.16 -7.91 -2.19
CA LEU A 50 23.47 -7.20 -1.12
C LEU A 50 24.38 -6.96 0.10
N ASN A 51 25.31 -7.87 0.35
CA ASN A 51 26.32 -7.74 1.40
C ASN A 51 27.51 -6.82 1.03
N GLY A 52 27.51 -6.23 -0.17
CA GLY A 52 28.39 -5.12 -0.53
C GLY A 52 29.41 -5.38 -1.64
N ASP A 53 29.57 -6.61 -2.15
CA ASP A 53 30.45 -6.88 -3.30
C ASP A 53 29.67 -6.88 -4.63
N PRO A 54 29.81 -5.83 -5.47
CA PRO A 54 28.98 -5.66 -6.66
C PRO A 54 29.30 -6.62 -7.82
N MET A 55 30.43 -7.34 -7.79
CA MET A 55 30.85 -8.31 -8.80
C MET A 55 30.48 -7.95 -10.27
N PRO A 56 30.91 -6.80 -10.81
CA PRO A 56 30.46 -6.29 -12.11
C PRO A 56 30.79 -7.23 -13.29
N GLN A 57 31.80 -8.09 -13.15
CA GLN A 57 32.24 -9.02 -14.19
C GLN A 57 31.25 -10.18 -14.46
N LEU A 58 30.26 -10.39 -13.59
CA LEU A 58 29.26 -11.43 -13.76
C LEU A 58 28.16 -11.04 -14.75
N LEU A 59 27.99 -9.75 -15.04
CA LEU A 59 26.91 -9.23 -15.87
C LEU A 59 26.83 -9.97 -17.23
N MET A 60 27.95 -10.08 -17.94
CA MET A 60 27.97 -10.74 -19.26
C MET A 60 27.69 -12.25 -19.16
N HIS A 61 28.13 -12.93 -18.10
CA HIS A 61 27.86 -14.35 -17.90
C HIS A 61 26.37 -14.57 -17.60
N ILE A 62 25.76 -13.70 -16.79
CA ILE A 62 24.33 -13.73 -16.49
C ILE A 62 23.51 -13.48 -17.77
N ILE A 63 23.90 -12.50 -18.60
CA ILE A 63 23.26 -12.24 -19.90
C ILE A 63 23.37 -13.46 -20.83
N ARG A 64 24.51 -14.16 -20.86
CA ARG A 64 24.71 -15.30 -21.77
C ARG A 64 24.03 -16.58 -21.30
N PHE A 65 24.00 -16.86 -20.00
CA PHE A 65 23.65 -18.19 -19.49
C PHE A 65 22.38 -18.24 -18.63
N VAL A 66 21.93 -17.10 -18.09
CA VAL A 66 20.75 -16.99 -17.23
C VAL A 66 19.58 -16.35 -17.99
N MET A 67 19.82 -15.22 -18.68
CA MET A 67 18.80 -14.51 -19.45
C MET A 67 18.04 -15.37 -20.49
N PRO A 68 18.69 -16.26 -21.28
CA PRO A 68 17.97 -17.07 -22.26
C PRO A 68 17.23 -18.27 -21.66
N SER A 69 17.38 -18.55 -20.35
CA SER A 69 16.68 -19.67 -19.72
C SER A 69 15.16 -19.44 -19.72
N LYS A 70 14.41 -20.54 -19.91
CA LYS A 70 12.95 -20.55 -19.87
C LYS A 70 12.42 -20.72 -18.44
N SER A 71 13.29 -21.01 -17.46
CA SER A 71 12.91 -21.22 -16.07
C SER A 71 12.37 -19.92 -15.43
N LYS A 72 11.08 -19.92 -15.07
CA LYS A 72 10.41 -18.76 -14.46
C LYS A 72 11.02 -18.37 -13.10
N PRO A 73 11.34 -19.30 -12.19
CA PRO A 73 12.02 -18.97 -10.93
C PRO A 73 13.38 -18.30 -11.16
N LEU A 74 14.16 -18.80 -12.12
CA LEU A 74 15.46 -18.23 -12.46
C LEU A 74 15.32 -16.82 -13.06
N LYS A 75 14.31 -16.60 -13.91
CA LYS A 75 13.97 -15.28 -14.44
C LYS A 75 13.59 -14.29 -13.32
N LYS A 76 12.89 -14.73 -12.27
CA LYS A 76 12.61 -13.86 -11.11
C LYS A 76 13.90 -13.40 -10.41
N LEU A 77 14.86 -14.31 -10.21
CA LEU A 77 16.18 -13.96 -9.65
C LEU A 77 16.97 -13.03 -10.59
N LEU A 78 16.85 -13.23 -11.90
CA LEU A 78 17.46 -12.33 -12.89
C LEU A 78 16.96 -10.89 -12.73
N TYR A 79 15.66 -10.67 -12.52
CA TYR A 79 15.12 -9.33 -12.28
C TYR A 79 15.59 -8.75 -10.95
N PHE A 80 15.73 -9.55 -9.88
CA PHE A 80 16.35 -9.07 -8.64
C PHE A 80 17.80 -8.64 -8.86
N TYR A 81 18.57 -9.40 -9.63
CA TYR A 81 19.92 -9.00 -10.01
C TYR A 81 19.92 -7.68 -10.81
N TYR A 82 18.98 -7.51 -11.74
CA TYR A 82 18.83 -6.26 -12.50
C TYR A 82 18.42 -5.06 -11.63
N GLU A 83 17.83 -5.24 -10.45
CA GLU A 83 17.56 -4.12 -9.54
C GLU A 83 18.86 -3.60 -8.92
N ILE A 84 19.77 -4.50 -8.54
CA ILE A 84 20.96 -4.16 -7.74
C ILE A 84 22.25 -3.98 -8.55
N CYS A 85 22.31 -4.46 -9.79
CA CYS A 85 23.55 -4.40 -10.56
C CYS A 85 23.90 -2.95 -11.00
N PRO A 86 25.19 -2.55 -10.99
CA PRO A 86 25.58 -1.21 -11.40
C PRO A 86 25.35 -1.00 -12.90
N LYS A 87 24.51 -0.03 -13.26
CA LYS A 87 24.10 0.28 -14.64
C LYS A 87 25.10 1.14 -15.40
N HIS A 88 25.80 2.01 -14.69
CA HIS A 88 26.76 2.94 -15.27
C HIS A 88 28.19 2.41 -15.17
N ASP A 89 29.04 2.85 -16.11
CA ASP A 89 30.48 2.66 -16.08
C ASP A 89 31.16 3.68 -15.12
N SER A 90 32.49 3.62 -15.04
CA SER A 90 33.28 4.56 -14.21
C SER A 90 33.18 6.02 -14.66
N ASN A 91 32.68 6.29 -15.87
CA ASN A 91 32.50 7.62 -16.43
C ASN A 91 31.05 8.12 -16.29
N GLY A 92 30.17 7.36 -15.64
CA GLY A 92 28.75 7.69 -15.51
C GLY A 92 27.93 7.44 -16.77
N LYS A 93 28.46 6.76 -17.79
CA LYS A 93 27.72 6.37 -19.00
C LYS A 93 27.09 4.99 -18.81
N LEU A 94 25.96 4.76 -19.48
CA LEU A 94 25.31 3.47 -19.46
C LEU A 94 26.21 2.38 -20.07
N LYS A 95 26.30 1.23 -19.38
CA LYS A 95 27.05 0.06 -19.86
C LYS A 95 26.47 -0.48 -21.16
N GLN A 96 27.33 -0.81 -22.12
CA GLN A 96 26.94 -1.36 -23.43
C GLN A 96 26.17 -2.68 -23.31
N GLU A 97 26.49 -3.49 -22.29
CA GLU A 97 25.79 -4.73 -21.98
C GLU A 97 24.30 -4.51 -21.70
N MET A 98 23.91 -3.32 -21.25
CA MET A 98 22.51 -3.00 -20.95
C MET A 98 21.63 -2.93 -22.19
N ILE A 99 22.22 -2.78 -23.39
CA ILE A 99 21.48 -2.88 -24.66
C ILE A 99 20.91 -4.30 -24.82
N LEU A 100 21.69 -5.33 -24.46
CA LEU A 100 21.24 -6.72 -24.50
C LEU A 100 20.16 -6.98 -23.44
N VAL A 101 20.33 -6.38 -22.25
CA VAL A 101 19.35 -6.45 -21.17
C VAL A 101 18.02 -5.81 -21.60
N CYS A 102 18.05 -4.65 -22.26
CA CYS A 102 16.84 -4.00 -22.82
C CYS A 102 16.11 -4.92 -23.79
N ASN A 103 16.83 -5.61 -24.67
CA ASN A 103 16.23 -6.57 -25.58
C ASN A 103 15.55 -7.74 -24.84
N GLY A 104 16.20 -8.26 -23.79
CA GLY A 104 15.62 -9.27 -22.91
C GLY A 104 14.34 -8.79 -22.22
N ILE A 105 14.37 -7.60 -21.63
CA ILE A 105 13.22 -6.98 -20.95
C ILE A 105 12.07 -6.74 -21.93
N ARG A 106 12.37 -6.22 -23.12
CA ARG A 106 11.37 -5.99 -24.17
C ARG A 106 10.66 -7.29 -24.59
N ASN A 107 11.42 -8.37 -24.75
CA ASN A 107 10.86 -9.68 -25.06
C ASN A 107 9.98 -10.21 -23.90
N ASP A 108 10.39 -9.96 -22.66
CA ASP A 108 9.62 -10.35 -21.48
C ASP A 108 8.31 -9.56 -21.33
N LEU A 109 8.29 -8.27 -21.70
CA LEU A 109 7.06 -7.47 -21.78
C LEU A 109 6.08 -7.99 -22.83
N GLN A 110 6.57 -8.69 -23.85
CA GLN A 110 5.75 -9.30 -24.90
C GLN A 110 5.53 -10.81 -24.68
N HIS A 111 6.00 -11.37 -23.57
CA HIS A 111 5.97 -12.80 -23.31
C HIS A 111 4.54 -13.36 -23.22
N ALA A 112 4.29 -14.57 -23.70
CA ALA A 112 2.93 -15.16 -23.68
C ALA A 112 2.36 -15.34 -22.26
N ASN A 113 3.23 -15.51 -21.27
CA ASN A 113 2.85 -15.63 -19.85
C ASN A 113 2.66 -14.26 -19.19
N GLU A 114 1.47 -14.03 -18.68
CA GLU A 114 1.00 -12.84 -17.98
C GLU A 114 1.79 -12.51 -16.71
N TYR A 115 2.29 -13.53 -15.99
CA TYR A 115 3.06 -13.33 -14.77
C TYR A 115 4.48 -12.82 -15.07
N VAL A 116 5.06 -13.24 -16.20
CA VAL A 116 6.34 -12.71 -16.68
C VAL A 116 6.17 -11.24 -17.02
N ARG A 117 5.17 -10.88 -17.85
CA ARG A 117 4.87 -9.48 -18.18
C ARG A 117 4.66 -8.63 -16.93
N GLY A 118 3.81 -9.08 -16.01
CA GLY A 118 3.52 -8.34 -14.77
C GLY A 118 4.74 -8.20 -13.86
N ASN A 119 5.63 -9.20 -13.79
CA ASN A 119 6.88 -9.09 -13.05
C ASN A 119 7.82 -8.06 -13.68
N THR A 120 7.94 -8.08 -15.01
CA THR A 120 8.76 -7.13 -15.75
C THR A 120 8.22 -5.71 -15.61
N LEU A 121 6.90 -5.50 -15.67
CA LEU A 121 6.27 -4.18 -15.45
C LEU A 121 6.55 -3.65 -14.04
N ARG A 122 6.49 -4.50 -13.00
CA ARG A 122 6.89 -4.08 -11.64
C ARG A 122 8.36 -3.69 -11.55
N PHE A 123 9.23 -4.36 -12.31
CA PHE A 123 10.63 -3.98 -12.41
C PHE A 123 10.79 -2.61 -13.09
N LEU A 124 10.00 -2.30 -14.12
CA LEU A 124 10.05 -0.97 -14.76
C LEU A 124 9.76 0.17 -13.77
N CYS A 125 8.91 -0.02 -12.76
CA CYS A 125 8.68 0.97 -11.71
C CYS A 125 9.94 1.32 -10.90
N LYS A 126 10.96 0.46 -10.94
CA LYS A 126 12.24 0.63 -10.23
C LYS A 126 13.37 1.11 -11.12
N LEU A 127 13.18 1.10 -12.44
CA LEU A 127 14.17 1.56 -13.41
C LEU A 127 14.24 3.09 -13.39
N ARG A 128 15.44 3.65 -13.49
CA ARG A 128 15.64 5.12 -13.40
C ARG A 128 16.36 5.69 -14.60
N GLU A 129 17.00 4.86 -15.40
CA GLU A 129 17.80 5.25 -16.55
C GLU A 129 16.92 5.48 -17.78
N PRO A 130 16.78 6.72 -18.28
CA PRO A 130 15.90 7.02 -19.41
C PRO A 130 16.27 6.26 -20.68
N GLU A 131 17.59 6.10 -20.93
CA GLU A 131 18.14 5.34 -22.06
C GLU A 131 17.68 3.86 -22.09
N LEU A 132 17.38 3.28 -20.92
CA LEU A 132 16.84 1.92 -20.82
C LEU A 132 15.32 1.88 -20.95
N ILE A 133 14.64 2.95 -20.52
CA ILE A 133 13.18 3.02 -20.50
C ILE A 133 12.64 3.32 -21.91
N GLU A 134 13.26 4.23 -22.65
CA GLU A 134 12.79 4.69 -23.96
C GLU A 134 12.49 3.54 -24.94
N PRO A 135 13.35 2.52 -25.12
CA PRO A 135 13.08 1.38 -26.02
C PRO A 135 11.93 0.47 -25.55
N LEU A 136 11.51 0.58 -24.28
CA LEU A 136 10.53 -0.29 -23.64
C LEU A 136 9.12 0.33 -23.62
N LEU A 137 8.99 1.62 -23.88
CA LEU A 137 7.75 2.38 -23.76
C LEU A 137 6.61 1.81 -24.62
N SER A 138 6.90 1.45 -25.87
CA SER A 138 5.89 0.88 -26.78
C SER A 138 5.29 -0.43 -26.24
N SER A 139 6.15 -1.32 -25.76
CA SER A 139 5.74 -2.59 -25.14
C SER A 139 5.01 -2.36 -23.82
N ALA A 140 5.45 -1.41 -22.99
CA ALA A 140 4.80 -1.07 -21.73
C ALA A 140 3.38 -0.50 -21.96
N ARG A 141 3.21 0.41 -22.94
CA ARG A 141 1.90 0.94 -23.33
C ARG A 141 0.97 -0.16 -23.83
N SER A 142 1.45 -1.07 -24.69
CA SER A 142 0.64 -2.20 -25.18
C SER A 142 0.12 -3.13 -24.07
N CYS A 143 0.75 -3.11 -22.89
CA CYS A 143 0.32 -3.91 -21.74
C CYS A 143 -0.94 -3.37 -21.05
N LEU A 144 -1.37 -2.13 -21.34
CA LEU A 144 -2.61 -1.56 -20.82
C LEU A 144 -3.85 -2.18 -21.45
N ASP A 145 -3.78 -2.54 -22.73
CA ASP A 145 -4.88 -3.18 -23.46
C ASP A 145 -4.85 -4.72 -23.35
N HIS A 146 -4.05 -5.25 -22.43
CA HIS A 146 -3.87 -6.69 -22.31
C HIS A 146 -5.10 -7.38 -21.72
N ARG A 147 -5.51 -8.52 -22.28
CA ARG A 147 -6.70 -9.29 -21.84
C ARG A 147 -6.73 -9.68 -20.35
N HIS A 148 -5.58 -9.73 -19.67
CA HIS A 148 -5.48 -10.14 -18.28
C HIS A 148 -5.28 -8.94 -17.35
N ALA A 149 -6.18 -8.76 -16.38
CA ALA A 149 -6.11 -7.74 -15.33
C ALA A 149 -4.77 -7.73 -14.57
N TYR A 150 -4.12 -8.90 -14.38
CA TYR A 150 -2.81 -8.98 -13.73
C TYR A 150 -1.72 -8.15 -14.45
N VAL A 151 -1.77 -8.09 -15.78
CA VAL A 151 -0.84 -7.30 -16.58
C VAL A 151 -1.23 -5.84 -16.53
N ARG A 152 -2.51 -5.52 -16.79
CA ARG A 152 -3.04 -4.15 -16.82
C ARG A 152 -2.79 -3.41 -15.51
N LYS A 153 -3.10 -4.03 -14.36
CA LYS A 153 -2.85 -3.46 -13.03
C LYS A 153 -1.39 -3.13 -12.75
N SER A 154 -0.46 -3.87 -13.37
CA SER A 154 0.98 -3.63 -13.25
C SER A 154 1.45 -2.58 -14.27
N ALA A 155 0.85 -2.55 -15.46
CA ALA A 155 1.18 -1.63 -16.54
C ALA A 155 0.87 -0.19 -16.16
N VAL A 156 -0.30 0.04 -15.56
CA VAL A 156 -0.71 1.35 -15.03
C VAL A 156 0.33 1.93 -14.06
N TRP A 157 0.81 1.14 -13.11
CA TRP A 157 1.86 1.58 -12.19
C TRP A 157 3.19 1.83 -12.89
N ALA A 158 3.55 1.03 -13.89
CA ALA A 158 4.77 1.24 -14.67
C ALA A 158 4.72 2.57 -15.43
N ILE A 159 3.62 2.87 -16.12
CA ILE A 159 3.44 4.13 -16.86
C ILE A 159 3.47 5.33 -15.91
N SER A 160 2.73 5.28 -14.81
CA SER A 160 2.73 6.31 -13.78
C SER A 160 4.12 6.55 -13.20
N SER A 161 4.86 5.48 -12.92
CA SER A 161 6.20 5.56 -12.36
C SER A 161 7.20 6.14 -13.36
N ILE A 162 7.11 5.78 -14.64
CA ILE A 162 7.96 6.35 -15.69
C ILE A 162 7.72 7.85 -15.80
N PHE A 163 6.46 8.30 -15.80
CA PHE A 163 6.13 9.72 -15.85
C PHE A 163 6.71 10.50 -14.65
N GLN A 164 6.60 9.97 -13.43
CA GLN A 164 7.13 10.62 -12.22
C GLN A 164 8.63 10.81 -12.24
N HIS A 165 9.39 9.90 -12.85
CA HIS A 165 10.85 9.98 -12.91
C HIS A 165 11.35 10.67 -14.18
N SER A 166 10.58 10.63 -15.27
CA SER A 166 10.96 11.14 -16.59
C SER A 166 9.72 11.53 -17.39
N GLU A 167 9.16 12.69 -17.06
CA GLU A 167 7.98 13.27 -17.72
C GLU A 167 8.16 13.40 -19.25
N SER A 168 9.36 13.76 -19.70
CA SER A 168 9.67 13.92 -21.13
C SER A 168 9.54 12.64 -21.96
N LEU A 169 9.64 11.46 -21.34
CA LEU A 169 9.53 10.19 -22.04
C LEU A 169 8.08 9.82 -22.39
N ILE A 170 7.11 10.26 -21.58
CA ILE A 170 5.70 9.89 -21.73
C ILE A 170 4.75 11.03 -21.30
N PRO A 171 4.80 12.20 -21.96
CA PRO A 171 4.06 13.38 -21.52
C PRO A 171 2.53 13.18 -21.53
N ASP A 172 2.03 12.23 -22.31
CA ASP A 172 0.63 11.83 -22.45
C ASP A 172 0.17 10.78 -21.42
N ALA A 173 1.00 10.44 -20.41
CA ALA A 173 0.63 9.47 -19.38
C ALA A 173 -0.68 9.80 -18.63
N PRO A 174 -0.95 11.06 -18.24
CA PRO A 174 -2.20 11.40 -17.55
C PRO A 174 -3.45 11.10 -18.39
N GLU A 175 -3.47 11.49 -19.66
CA GLU A 175 -4.58 11.25 -20.58
C GLU A 175 -4.76 9.75 -20.83
N LEU A 176 -3.66 9.02 -21.00
CA LEU A 176 -3.68 7.59 -21.25
C LEU A 176 -4.19 6.80 -20.02
N ILE A 177 -3.81 7.20 -18.80
CA ILE A 177 -4.34 6.56 -17.57
C ILE A 177 -5.80 6.92 -17.35
N GLN A 178 -6.23 8.16 -17.65
CA GLN A 178 -7.63 8.55 -17.59
C GLN A 178 -8.49 7.72 -18.55
N ALA A 179 -8.09 7.61 -19.82
CA ALA A 179 -8.80 6.81 -20.82
C ALA A 179 -8.86 5.32 -20.43
N PHE A 180 -7.76 4.78 -19.90
CA PHE A 180 -7.72 3.43 -19.35
C PHE A 180 -8.75 3.27 -18.23
N LEU A 181 -8.80 4.21 -17.28
CA LEU A 181 -9.68 4.18 -16.12
C LEU A 181 -11.18 4.21 -16.52
N GLU A 182 -11.54 5.00 -17.53
CA GLU A 182 -12.91 5.08 -18.06
C GLU A 182 -13.35 3.77 -18.75
N SER A 183 -12.41 3.05 -19.36
CA SER A 183 -12.69 1.79 -20.08
C SER A 183 -12.67 0.54 -19.19
N GLU A 184 -12.13 0.63 -17.98
CA GLU A 184 -11.79 -0.54 -17.17
C GLU A 184 -12.97 -1.09 -16.34
N SER A 185 -13.10 -2.42 -16.36
CA SER A 185 -14.12 -3.14 -15.60
C SER A 185 -13.60 -3.69 -14.27
N ASP A 186 -12.34 -4.12 -14.23
CA ASP A 186 -11.74 -4.75 -13.05
C ASP A 186 -11.50 -3.75 -11.90
N GLY A 187 -12.00 -4.07 -10.70
CA GLY A 187 -11.94 -3.20 -9.53
C GLY A 187 -10.50 -2.90 -9.07
N THR A 188 -9.60 -3.89 -9.13
CA THR A 188 -8.19 -3.68 -8.74
C THR A 188 -7.47 -2.78 -9.75
N CYS A 189 -7.72 -2.97 -11.04
CA CYS A 189 -7.15 -2.13 -12.10
C CYS A 189 -7.66 -0.69 -11.98
N LYS A 190 -8.95 -0.48 -11.75
CA LYS A 190 -9.54 0.85 -11.50
C LYS A 190 -8.91 1.55 -10.31
N ARG A 191 -8.81 0.86 -9.17
CA ARG A 191 -8.14 1.42 -7.99
C ARG A 191 -6.71 1.82 -8.29
N ASN A 192 -5.94 0.95 -8.93
CA ASN A 192 -4.54 1.26 -9.28
C ASN A 192 -4.44 2.43 -10.27
N ALA A 193 -5.35 2.53 -11.24
CA ALA A 193 -5.37 3.62 -12.22
C ALA A 193 -5.76 4.95 -11.60
N PHE A 194 -6.75 4.97 -10.71
CA PHE A 194 -7.09 6.19 -9.97
C PHE A 194 -5.95 6.61 -9.03
N ALA A 195 -5.33 5.67 -8.32
CA ALA A 195 -4.18 5.92 -7.45
C ALA A 195 -2.93 6.38 -8.22
N ALA A 196 -2.72 5.86 -9.43
CA ALA A 196 -1.69 6.33 -10.34
C ALA A 196 -2.00 7.76 -10.82
N LEU A 197 -3.23 8.01 -11.27
CA LEU A 197 -3.66 9.31 -11.81
C LEU A 197 -3.53 10.42 -10.77
N MET A 198 -3.98 10.19 -9.52
CA MET A 198 -3.82 11.17 -8.44
C MET A 198 -2.36 11.50 -8.11
N SER A 199 -1.42 10.62 -8.47
CA SER A 199 0.02 10.80 -8.20
C SER A 199 0.75 11.55 -9.31
N ILE A 200 0.15 11.68 -10.50
CA ILE A 200 0.74 12.35 -11.67
C ILE A 200 -0.02 13.62 -12.07
N SER A 201 -1.35 13.63 -11.92
CA SER A 201 -2.19 14.76 -12.33
C SER A 201 -3.43 14.88 -11.46
N HIS A 202 -3.42 15.89 -10.59
CA HIS A 202 -4.55 16.23 -9.72
C HIS A 202 -5.79 16.62 -10.53
N GLN A 203 -5.62 17.42 -11.58
CA GLN A 203 -6.73 17.91 -12.41
C GLN A 203 -7.47 16.78 -13.11
N LYS A 204 -6.73 15.83 -13.71
CA LYS A 204 -7.32 14.68 -14.42
C LYS A 204 -8.02 13.71 -13.48
N ALA A 205 -7.47 13.50 -12.27
CA ALA A 205 -8.14 12.74 -11.23
C ALA A 205 -9.45 13.41 -10.77
N LEU A 206 -9.47 14.74 -10.66
CA LEU A 206 -10.68 15.50 -10.32
C LEU A 206 -11.76 15.40 -11.42
N GLU A 207 -11.38 15.49 -12.69
CA GLU A 207 -12.28 15.31 -13.83
C GLU A 207 -12.97 13.94 -13.77
N TYR A 208 -12.19 12.87 -13.54
CA TYR A 208 -12.73 11.53 -13.38
C TYR A 208 -13.66 11.43 -12.16
N LEU A 209 -13.21 11.88 -10.97
CA LEU A 209 -14.02 11.82 -9.75
C LEU A 209 -15.35 12.56 -9.92
N ALA A 210 -15.34 13.72 -10.57
CA ALA A 210 -16.56 14.50 -10.81
C ALA A 210 -17.56 13.74 -11.68
N SER A 211 -17.09 12.92 -12.62
CA SER A 211 -17.93 12.10 -13.50
C SER A 211 -18.54 10.88 -12.79
N THR A 212 -17.84 10.31 -11.81
CA THR A 212 -18.27 9.09 -11.08
C THR A 212 -18.81 9.38 -9.68
N PHE A 213 -18.86 10.65 -9.26
CA PHE A 213 -19.09 11.06 -7.88
C PHE A 213 -20.32 10.43 -7.22
N ASP A 214 -21.44 10.41 -7.93
CA ASP A 214 -22.71 9.93 -7.37
C ASP A 214 -22.75 8.39 -7.26
N SER A 215 -21.84 7.70 -7.94
CA SER A 215 -21.71 6.23 -7.89
C SER A 215 -20.74 5.73 -6.81
N ILE A 216 -19.95 6.62 -6.20
CA ILE A 216 -18.91 6.28 -5.21
C ILE A 216 -19.40 5.34 -4.10
N PRO A 217 -20.58 5.55 -3.46
CA PRO A 217 -21.07 4.67 -2.40
C PRO A 217 -21.25 3.20 -2.82
N ASN A 218 -21.39 2.93 -4.12
CA ASN A 218 -21.60 1.60 -4.69
C ASN A 218 -20.33 1.02 -5.36
N THR A 219 -19.19 1.70 -5.29
CA THR A 219 -17.92 1.21 -5.85
C THR A 219 -17.25 0.20 -4.93
N ASP A 220 -16.20 -0.46 -5.44
CA ASP A 220 -15.41 -1.43 -4.68
C ASP A 220 -14.66 -0.76 -3.52
N GLU A 221 -14.54 -1.46 -2.39
CA GLU A 221 -13.90 -1.00 -1.16
C GLU A 221 -12.54 -0.32 -1.41
N LEU A 222 -11.67 -0.96 -2.21
CA LEU A 222 -10.32 -0.44 -2.42
C LEU A 222 -10.32 0.87 -3.22
N LEU A 223 -11.28 1.01 -4.14
CA LEU A 223 -11.44 2.25 -4.92
C LEU A 223 -12.00 3.36 -4.03
N GLN A 224 -13.00 3.07 -3.18
CA GLN A 224 -13.55 4.03 -2.21
C GLN A 224 -12.47 4.61 -1.29
N LEU A 225 -11.55 3.76 -0.81
CA LEU A 225 -10.44 4.22 0.03
C LEU A 225 -9.52 5.21 -0.71
N ALA A 226 -9.20 4.93 -1.98
CA ALA A 226 -8.40 5.82 -2.81
C ALA A 226 -9.13 7.14 -3.14
N GLU A 227 -10.44 7.07 -3.40
CA GLU A 227 -11.30 8.23 -3.64
C GLU A 227 -11.42 9.11 -2.38
N LEU A 228 -11.57 8.52 -1.19
CA LEU A 228 -11.54 9.23 0.09
C LEU A 228 -10.20 9.92 0.33
N GLU A 229 -9.08 9.26 0.02
CA GLU A 229 -7.75 9.89 0.10
C GLU A 229 -7.63 11.10 -0.82
N PHE A 230 -8.09 10.97 -2.06
CA PHE A 230 -8.10 12.06 -3.03
C PHE A 230 -9.00 13.22 -2.59
N ILE A 231 -10.20 12.92 -2.08
CA ILE A 231 -11.15 13.92 -1.55
C ILE A 231 -10.50 14.76 -0.43
N ARG A 232 -9.75 14.14 0.48
CA ARG A 232 -9.02 14.89 1.52
C ARG A 232 -7.99 15.85 0.92
N LYS A 233 -7.26 15.43 -0.11
CA LYS A 233 -6.28 16.27 -0.81
C LYS A 233 -6.96 17.41 -1.57
N ASP A 234 -8.02 17.10 -2.32
CA ASP A 234 -8.75 18.10 -3.11
C ASP A 234 -9.51 19.10 -2.23
N ALA A 235 -10.06 18.69 -1.09
CA ALA A 235 -10.78 19.61 -0.20
C ALA A 235 -9.91 20.77 0.33
N VAL A 236 -8.59 20.56 0.41
CA VAL A 236 -7.62 21.62 0.78
C VAL A 236 -7.34 22.55 -0.39
N GLN A 237 -7.24 22.02 -1.62
CA GLN A 237 -6.96 22.81 -2.82
C GLN A 237 -8.21 23.55 -3.34
N ASN A 238 -9.36 22.89 -3.35
CA ASN A 238 -10.63 23.35 -3.91
C ASN A 238 -11.72 23.37 -2.83
N SER A 239 -11.68 24.39 -1.98
CA SER A 239 -12.64 24.54 -0.86
C SER A 239 -14.11 24.64 -1.30
N GLN A 240 -14.38 24.97 -2.56
CA GLN A 240 -15.73 25.03 -3.12
C GLN A 240 -16.43 23.66 -3.14
N ASN A 241 -15.67 22.58 -3.34
CA ASN A 241 -16.19 21.22 -3.39
C ASN A 241 -16.41 20.61 -1.99
N LYS A 242 -15.90 21.25 -0.94
CA LYS A 242 -15.88 20.73 0.43
C LYS A 242 -17.26 20.35 0.95
N ALA A 243 -18.29 21.14 0.67
CA ALA A 243 -19.66 20.82 1.10
C ALA A 243 -20.19 19.54 0.45
N ARG A 244 -19.90 19.35 -0.85
CA ARG A 244 -20.27 18.14 -1.60
C ARG A 244 -19.53 16.91 -1.06
N TYR A 245 -18.23 17.06 -0.77
CA TYR A 245 -17.41 16.00 -0.17
C TYR A 245 -17.88 15.59 1.22
N LEU A 246 -18.21 16.56 2.09
CA LEU A 246 -18.72 16.24 3.41
C LEU A 246 -20.00 15.40 3.34
N ARG A 247 -20.91 15.72 2.42
CA ARG A 247 -22.14 14.93 2.22
C ARG A 247 -21.82 13.48 1.82
N LEU A 248 -20.94 13.29 0.84
CA LEU A 248 -20.51 11.94 0.43
C LEU A 248 -19.84 11.17 1.57
N ILE A 249 -18.95 11.81 2.32
CA ILE A 249 -18.26 11.17 3.46
C ILE A 249 -19.26 10.76 4.54
N PHE A 250 -20.31 11.57 4.78
CA PHE A 250 -21.39 11.21 5.68
C PHE A 250 -22.13 9.96 5.21
N ASP A 251 -22.47 9.86 3.92
CA ASP A 251 -23.11 8.66 3.36
C ASP A 251 -22.21 7.42 3.49
N LEU A 252 -20.89 7.58 3.37
CA LEU A 252 -19.90 6.50 3.52
C LEU A 252 -19.66 6.06 4.98
N LEU A 253 -20.19 6.77 5.98
CA LEU A 253 -20.17 6.29 7.38
C LEU A 253 -21.02 5.04 7.57
N ASP A 254 -21.99 4.79 6.69
CA ASP A 254 -22.85 3.61 6.69
C ASP A 254 -22.43 2.58 5.63
N ALA A 255 -21.19 2.65 5.15
CA ALA A 255 -20.61 1.64 4.27
C ALA A 255 -20.59 0.23 4.92
N SER A 256 -20.61 -0.80 4.08
CA SER A 256 -20.66 -2.19 4.54
C SER A 256 -19.34 -2.68 5.16
N THR A 257 -18.21 -2.10 4.75
CA THR A 257 -16.87 -2.50 5.15
C THR A 257 -16.32 -1.60 6.26
N SER A 258 -15.75 -2.22 7.29
CA SER A 258 -15.22 -1.51 8.47
C SER A 258 -14.07 -0.55 8.13
N THR A 259 -13.27 -0.88 7.12
CA THR A 259 -12.16 -0.07 6.58
C THR A 259 -12.65 1.25 6.00
N VAL A 260 -13.70 1.23 5.17
CA VAL A 260 -14.29 2.44 4.59
C VAL A 260 -14.96 3.29 5.65
N VAL A 261 -15.67 2.69 6.61
CA VAL A 261 -16.27 3.42 7.74
C VAL A 261 -15.19 4.12 8.56
N TYR A 262 -14.09 3.42 8.88
CA TYR A 262 -12.96 4.00 9.61
C TYR A 262 -12.32 5.17 8.85
N GLU A 263 -12.09 5.00 7.54
CA GLU A 263 -11.49 6.02 6.68
C GLU A 263 -12.42 7.22 6.48
N ALA A 264 -13.73 6.99 6.35
CA ALA A 264 -14.75 8.02 6.26
C ALA A 264 -14.84 8.84 7.55
N ALA A 265 -14.89 8.18 8.72
CA ALA A 265 -14.90 8.87 10.03
C ALA A 265 -13.62 9.70 10.26
N THR A 266 -12.47 9.15 9.87
CA THR A 266 -11.18 9.84 9.94
C THR A 266 -11.13 11.03 8.98
N SER A 267 -11.64 10.87 7.76
CA SER A 267 -11.74 11.96 6.78
C SER A 267 -12.69 13.05 7.24
N LEU A 268 -13.86 12.68 7.76
CA LEU A 268 -14.87 13.63 8.22
C LEU A 268 -14.30 14.58 9.28
N THR A 269 -13.65 14.02 10.29
CA THR A 269 -13.02 14.78 11.38
C THR A 269 -11.78 15.56 10.94
N ALA A 270 -11.14 15.19 9.82
CA ALA A 270 -10.06 15.96 9.22
C ALA A 270 -10.58 17.16 8.41
N LEU A 271 -11.75 17.05 7.77
CA LEU A 271 -12.31 18.12 6.96
C LEU A 271 -13.14 19.13 7.76
N THR A 272 -13.82 18.73 8.84
CA THR A 272 -14.73 19.61 9.59
C THR A 272 -14.63 19.43 11.10
N SER A 273 -14.76 20.54 11.83
CA SER A 273 -14.89 20.59 13.29
C SER A 273 -16.34 20.77 13.74
N ASN A 274 -17.32 20.54 12.85
CA ASN A 274 -18.74 20.62 13.22
C ASN A 274 -19.06 19.56 14.29
N PRO A 275 -19.62 19.94 15.46
CA PRO A 275 -19.94 19.00 16.54
C PRO A 275 -20.79 17.81 16.10
N VAL A 276 -21.74 18.01 15.17
CA VAL A 276 -22.60 16.94 14.65
C VAL A 276 -21.77 15.90 13.90
N ALA A 277 -20.83 16.35 13.08
CA ALA A 277 -19.94 15.48 12.31
C ALA A 277 -18.93 14.76 13.21
N VAL A 278 -18.38 15.47 14.20
CA VAL A 278 -17.47 14.88 15.20
C VAL A 278 -18.18 13.79 16.01
N LYS A 279 -19.41 14.06 16.48
CA LYS A 279 -20.22 13.08 17.22
C LYS A 279 -20.59 11.87 16.36
N ALA A 280 -20.97 12.08 15.10
CA ALA A 280 -21.28 10.99 14.16
C ALA A 280 -20.05 10.10 13.89
N ALA A 281 -18.90 10.70 13.61
CA ALA A 281 -17.65 9.97 13.40
C ALA A 281 -17.22 9.19 14.65
N ALA A 282 -17.29 9.82 15.83
CA ALA A 282 -16.98 9.15 17.10
C ALA A 282 -17.92 7.96 17.36
N GLY A 283 -19.22 8.12 17.12
CA GLY A 283 -20.20 7.03 17.21
C GLY A 283 -19.81 5.82 16.36
N LYS A 284 -19.47 6.05 15.09
CA LYS A 284 -19.01 4.97 14.19
C LYS A 284 -17.70 4.33 14.63
N LEU A 285 -16.74 5.10 15.14
CA LEU A 285 -15.49 4.54 15.69
C LEU A 285 -15.74 3.68 16.92
N ILE A 286 -16.69 4.06 17.79
CA ILE A 286 -17.12 3.25 18.94
C ILE A 286 -17.81 1.96 18.46
N GLU A 287 -18.72 2.05 17.48
CA GLU A 287 -19.34 0.87 16.86
C GLU A 287 -18.29 -0.12 16.32
N LEU A 288 -17.23 0.38 15.66
CA LEU A 288 -16.11 -0.45 15.19
C LEU A 288 -15.37 -1.13 16.35
N SER A 289 -15.16 -0.44 17.47
CA SER A 289 -14.50 -1.04 18.65
C SER A 289 -15.32 -2.18 19.27
N ILE A 290 -16.64 -2.17 19.10
CA ILE A 290 -17.53 -3.22 19.56
C ILE A 290 -17.54 -4.38 18.55
N LYS A 291 -17.70 -4.07 17.26
CA LYS A 291 -17.85 -5.04 16.17
C LYS A 291 -16.59 -5.85 15.87
N GLU A 292 -15.43 -5.19 15.84
CA GLU A 292 -14.17 -5.84 15.46
C GLU A 292 -13.69 -6.82 16.54
N ALA A 293 -13.09 -7.93 16.13
CA ALA A 293 -12.60 -8.96 17.04
C ALA A 293 -11.17 -8.70 17.54
N ASP A 294 -10.34 -8.03 16.74
CA ASP A 294 -8.93 -7.76 17.06
C ASP A 294 -8.81 -6.66 18.11
N ASN A 295 -8.23 -6.99 19.27
CA ASN A 295 -8.02 -6.06 20.37
C ASN A 295 -7.14 -4.86 19.98
N ASN A 296 -6.17 -5.04 19.09
CA ASN A 296 -5.31 -3.95 18.62
C ASN A 296 -6.13 -2.93 17.82
N VAL A 297 -7.04 -3.40 16.98
CA VAL A 297 -7.95 -2.52 16.23
C VAL A 297 -8.84 -1.75 17.20
N LYS A 298 -9.40 -2.41 18.23
CA LYS A 298 -10.19 -1.74 19.28
C LYS A 298 -9.40 -0.63 19.97
N LEU A 299 -8.15 -0.89 20.34
CA LEU A 299 -7.29 0.10 20.99
C LEU A 299 -7.00 1.29 20.08
N ILE A 300 -6.73 1.06 18.78
CA ILE A 300 -6.50 2.13 17.80
C ILE A 300 -7.73 3.02 17.65
N VAL A 301 -8.93 2.44 17.48
CA VAL A 301 -10.15 3.23 17.32
C VAL A 301 -10.53 3.96 18.61
N LEU A 302 -10.32 3.34 19.79
CA LEU A 302 -10.55 3.99 21.09
C LEU A 302 -9.58 5.16 21.31
N ASP A 303 -8.32 5.02 20.91
CA ASP A 303 -7.37 6.13 20.95
C ASP A 303 -7.83 7.28 20.06
N ARG A 304 -8.35 6.98 18.87
CA ARG A 304 -8.91 8.00 17.98
C ARG A 304 -10.12 8.71 18.61
N VAL A 305 -11.01 7.98 19.28
CA VAL A 305 -12.15 8.54 20.01
C VAL A 305 -11.68 9.45 21.14
N ASP A 306 -10.68 9.05 21.92
CA ASP A 306 -10.11 9.87 22.99
C ASP A 306 -9.48 11.16 22.43
N GLN A 307 -8.76 11.09 21.31
CA GLN A 307 -8.23 12.28 20.64
C GLN A 307 -9.34 13.23 20.17
N LEU A 308 -10.49 12.71 19.72
CA LEU A 308 -11.64 13.54 19.37
C LEU A 308 -12.28 14.17 20.60
N ARG A 309 -12.38 13.44 21.71
CA ARG A 309 -12.86 13.95 23.01
C ARG A 309 -12.01 15.10 23.51
N ILE A 310 -10.68 14.92 23.56
CA ILE A 310 -9.73 15.94 24.04
C ILE A 310 -9.83 17.23 23.22
N ARG A 311 -10.02 17.12 21.90
CA ARG A 311 -10.12 18.30 21.02
C ARG A 311 -11.49 18.97 21.05
N ASN A 312 -12.53 18.27 21.49
CA ASN A 312 -13.92 18.73 21.43
C ASN A 312 -14.62 18.44 22.76
N GLU A 313 -14.17 19.11 23.83
CA GLU A 313 -14.72 18.93 25.18
C GLU A 313 -16.24 19.11 25.19
N GLY A 314 -16.95 18.19 25.86
CA GLY A 314 -18.41 18.20 26.01
C GLY A 314 -19.21 17.69 24.80
N VAL A 315 -18.60 17.53 23.62
CA VAL A 315 -19.33 17.11 22.40
C VAL A 315 -19.68 15.62 22.42
N LEU A 316 -18.85 14.80 23.07
CA LEU A 316 -18.96 13.34 23.04
C LEU A 316 -19.61 12.75 24.31
N ASP A 317 -19.98 13.56 25.29
CA ASP A 317 -20.49 13.10 26.59
C ASP A 317 -21.74 12.20 26.47
N ASP A 318 -22.58 12.46 25.46
CA ASP A 318 -23.76 11.65 25.16
C ASP A 318 -23.42 10.22 24.68
N LEU A 319 -22.17 9.97 24.25
CA LEU A 319 -21.70 8.66 23.79
C LEU A 319 -21.06 7.83 24.90
N THR A 320 -21.03 8.33 26.14
CA THR A 320 -20.37 7.65 27.27
C THR A 320 -20.90 6.23 27.48
N MET A 321 -22.21 6.04 27.39
CA MET A 321 -22.83 4.72 27.53
C MET A 321 -22.47 3.76 26.39
N GLU A 322 -22.29 4.27 25.17
CA GLU A 322 -21.83 3.46 24.03
C GLU A 322 -20.37 3.03 24.22
N ILE A 323 -19.50 3.91 24.74
CA ILE A 323 -18.11 3.53 25.09
C ILE A 323 -18.09 2.42 26.13
N LEU A 324 -18.97 2.48 27.14
CA LEU A 324 -19.03 1.45 28.17
C LEU A 324 -19.50 0.08 27.66
N ARG A 325 -20.14 -0.01 26.48
CA ARG A 325 -20.45 -1.31 25.85
C ARG A 325 -19.20 -2.09 25.46
N VAL A 326 -18.08 -1.39 25.25
CA VAL A 326 -16.77 -1.99 24.92
C VAL A 326 -16.22 -2.84 26.07
N LEU A 327 -16.72 -2.66 27.30
CA LEU A 327 -16.34 -3.46 28.47
C LEU A 327 -16.68 -4.95 28.33
N SER A 328 -17.58 -5.29 27.41
CA SER A 328 -17.87 -6.67 27.03
C SER A 328 -16.67 -7.41 26.42
N SER A 329 -15.65 -6.70 25.92
CA SER A 329 -14.39 -7.31 25.49
C SER A 329 -13.74 -8.07 26.66
N PRO A 330 -13.20 -9.28 26.47
CA PRO A 330 -12.48 -10.01 27.54
C PRO A 330 -11.11 -9.41 27.85
N ASP A 331 -10.59 -8.54 26.98
CA ASP A 331 -9.25 -7.97 27.08
C ASP A 331 -9.16 -6.82 28.10
N ILE A 332 -8.18 -6.90 29.00
CA ILE A 332 -8.01 -5.95 30.10
C ILE A 332 -7.54 -4.58 29.63
N ASP A 333 -6.74 -4.51 28.56
CA ASP A 333 -6.20 -3.24 28.05
C ASP A 333 -7.29 -2.46 27.32
N VAL A 334 -8.12 -3.16 26.54
CA VAL A 334 -9.32 -2.60 25.92
C VAL A 334 -10.29 -2.07 26.98
N ARG A 335 -10.59 -2.86 28.02
CA ARG A 335 -11.44 -2.42 29.15
C ARG A 335 -10.87 -1.20 29.85
N ARG A 336 -9.57 -1.20 30.14
CA ARG A 336 -8.89 -0.09 30.82
C ARG A 336 -8.96 1.19 29.99
N LYS A 337 -8.71 1.13 28.68
CA LYS A 337 -8.80 2.28 27.78
C LYS A 337 -10.22 2.81 27.72
N ALA A 338 -11.23 1.94 27.57
CA ALA A 338 -12.64 2.33 27.56
C ALA A 338 -13.07 3.02 28.86
N LEU A 339 -12.70 2.45 30.03
CA LEU A 339 -12.95 3.07 31.33
C LEU A 339 -12.24 4.42 31.49
N GLY A 340 -10.98 4.52 31.06
CA GLY A 340 -10.23 5.78 31.11
C GLY A 340 -10.93 6.89 30.33
N ILE A 341 -11.40 6.60 29.11
CA ILE A 341 -12.13 7.57 28.29
C ILE A 341 -13.49 7.90 28.93
N ALA A 342 -14.23 6.91 29.42
CA ALA A 342 -15.54 7.11 30.00
C ALA A 342 -15.50 7.97 31.27
N LEU A 343 -14.50 7.77 32.14
CA LEU A 343 -14.31 8.55 33.37
C LEU A 343 -14.11 10.04 33.10
N GLU A 344 -13.40 10.38 32.02
CA GLU A 344 -13.18 11.75 31.58
C GLU A 344 -14.42 12.45 30.98
N MET A 345 -15.52 11.70 30.77
CA MET A 345 -16.80 12.21 30.25
C MET A 345 -17.94 12.09 31.28
N VAL A 346 -17.62 11.73 32.53
CA VAL A 346 -18.61 11.66 33.61
C VAL A 346 -19.03 13.07 33.99
N SER A 347 -20.34 13.29 34.02
CA SER A 347 -20.97 14.52 34.48
C SER A 347 -22.08 14.21 35.48
N SER A 348 -22.60 15.24 36.15
CA SER A 348 -23.75 15.11 37.04
C SER A 348 -25.00 14.56 36.34
N LYS A 349 -25.06 14.59 35.01
CA LYS A 349 -26.19 14.08 34.22
C LYS A 349 -26.16 12.57 34.00
N ASN A 350 -24.98 11.96 33.90
CA ASN A 350 -24.82 10.55 33.50
C ASN A 350 -24.21 9.67 34.61
N VAL A 351 -23.69 10.27 35.70
CA VAL A 351 -22.98 9.54 36.76
C VAL A 351 -23.79 8.40 37.39
N GLU A 352 -25.08 8.59 37.64
CA GLU A 352 -25.91 7.56 38.27
C GLU A 352 -26.05 6.32 37.37
N GLU A 353 -26.29 6.54 36.07
CA GLU A 353 -26.43 5.48 35.08
C GLU A 353 -25.10 4.72 34.88
N ILE A 354 -23.99 5.46 34.81
CA ILE A 354 -22.65 4.88 34.69
C ILE A 354 -22.31 4.01 35.91
N VAL A 355 -22.56 4.51 37.13
CA VAL A 355 -22.31 3.74 38.37
C VAL A 355 -23.17 2.49 38.42
N MET A 356 -24.44 2.55 37.99
CA MET A 356 -25.30 1.37 37.90
C MET A 356 -24.76 0.32 36.93
N LEU A 357 -24.26 0.74 35.76
CA LEU A 357 -23.63 -0.16 34.79
C LEU A 357 -22.36 -0.81 35.37
N LEU A 358 -21.49 -0.01 35.99
CA LEU A 358 -20.25 -0.53 36.59
C LEU A 358 -20.52 -1.51 37.75
N LYS A 359 -21.54 -1.25 38.57
CA LYS A 359 -22.00 -2.20 39.60
C LYS A 359 -22.46 -3.52 38.99
N LYS A 360 -23.17 -3.47 37.85
CA LYS A 360 -23.63 -4.65 37.13
C LYS A 360 -22.47 -5.44 36.54
N GLU A 361 -21.47 -4.78 35.95
CA GLU A 361 -20.26 -5.45 35.46
C GLU A 361 -19.44 -6.06 36.59
N LEU A 362 -19.32 -5.37 37.74
CA LEU A 362 -18.66 -5.92 38.92
C LEU A 362 -19.35 -7.20 39.42
N ALA A 363 -20.68 -7.21 39.51
CA ALA A 363 -21.44 -8.40 39.93
C ALA A 363 -21.13 -9.62 39.02
N LYS A 364 -21.10 -9.43 37.70
CA LYS A 364 -20.72 -10.50 36.75
C LYS A 364 -19.33 -11.07 37.02
N THR A 365 -18.35 -10.21 37.33
CA THR A 365 -16.98 -10.68 37.61
C THR A 365 -16.88 -11.50 38.89
N VAL A 366 -17.72 -11.20 39.88
CA VAL A 366 -17.80 -11.95 41.13
C VAL A 366 -18.42 -13.32 40.85
N ASP A 367 -19.52 -13.39 40.10
CA ASP A 367 -20.19 -14.64 39.73
C ASP A 367 -19.28 -15.56 38.88
N GLU A 368 -18.54 -15.01 37.91
CA GLU A 368 -17.56 -15.76 37.11
C GLU A 368 -16.39 -16.33 37.93
N GLN A 369 -16.02 -15.66 39.04
CA GLN A 369 -15.01 -16.18 39.97
C GLN A 369 -15.56 -17.33 40.82
N TYR A 370 -16.83 -17.27 41.23
CA TYR A 370 -17.47 -18.36 41.96
C TYR A 370 -17.65 -19.62 41.09
N GLU A 371 -18.01 -19.49 39.82
CA GLU A 371 -18.17 -20.64 38.89
C GLU A 371 -16.85 -21.33 38.51
N LYS A 372 -15.69 -20.66 38.61
CA LYS A 372 -14.37 -21.27 38.34
C LYS A 372 -13.78 -22.05 39.50
N VAL A 373 -14.35 -21.93 40.71
CA VAL A 373 -13.84 -22.49 41.96
C VAL A 373 -14.69 -23.66 42.47
N GLY A 374 -15.92 -23.83 41.94
CA GLY A 374 -16.76 -25.01 42.12
C GLY A 374 -16.56 -26.02 41.00
#